data_AF-A0A6P1R641-F1
#
_entry.id   AF-A0A6P1R641-F1
#
_cell.length_a   1.000
_cell.length_b   1.000
_cell.length_c   1.000
_cell.angle_alpha   90.00
_cell.angle_beta   90.00
_cell.angle_gamma   90.00
#
_symmetry.space_group_name_H-M   'P 1'
#
loop_
_entity.id
_entity.type
_entity.pdbx_description
1 polymer ?
#
loop_
_entity_poly.entity_id
_entity_poly.type
_entity_poly.pdbx_seq_one_letter_code
_entity_poly.pdbx_strand_id
1 'polypeptide(L)'
;MILSTHAVVGGAIASLFPSHPVLVTVTAFASHFAIDAIPHWDYPLRAIKLKRDANNRGLLVDPRLFYDLALIGFDACVGLLMTIWLFATPATTGVIVLGAIAGMSPDPLRVAHRMFPKQPLTTLQRFHRWAHTKRTLSWPLGISSQAFFAASVSWIVLTVG
;
A
#
# COMPACT_ATOMS: atom_id res chain seq x y z
N MET A 1 -2.44 -5.13 -2.70
CA MET A 1 -3.40 -4.32 -3.47
C MET A 1 -2.64 -3.18 -4.12
N ILE A 2 -3.27 -2.32 -4.91
CA ILE A 2 -2.62 -1.08 -5.35
C ILE A 2 -2.45 -0.12 -4.16
N LEU A 3 -1.37 0.67 -4.16
CA LEU A 3 -1.02 1.60 -3.08
C LEU A 3 -2.12 2.59 -2.77
N SER A 4 -2.87 3.06 -3.77
CA SER A 4 -4.00 3.96 -3.54
C SER A 4 -5.06 3.38 -2.62
N THR A 5 -5.36 2.08 -2.71
CA THR A 5 -6.27 1.41 -1.76
C THR A 5 -5.71 1.42 -0.34
N HIS A 6 -4.42 1.13 -0.18
CA HIS A 6 -3.76 1.18 1.13
C HIS A 6 -3.70 2.59 1.72
N ALA A 7 -3.45 3.61 0.90
CA ALA A 7 -3.46 5.01 1.31
C ALA A 7 -4.84 5.42 1.85
N VAL A 8 -5.91 5.12 1.10
CA VAL A 8 -7.28 5.46 1.48
C VAL A 8 -7.67 4.79 2.80
N VAL A 9 -7.39 3.48 2.96
CA VAL A 9 -7.66 2.77 4.23
C VAL A 9 -6.83 3.34 5.38
N GLY A 10 -5.56 3.68 5.14
CA GLY A 10 -4.69 4.31 6.13
C GLY A 10 -5.19 5.68 6.59
N GLY A 11 -5.65 6.52 5.66
CA GLY A 11 -6.25 7.81 6.00
C GLY A 11 -7.62 7.70 6.66
N ALA A 12 -8.44 6.73 6.27
CA ALA A 12 -9.71 6.43 6.92
C ALA A 12 -9.49 6.01 8.39
N ILE A 13 -8.46 5.20 8.67
CA ILE A 13 -8.04 4.90 10.06
C ILE A 13 -7.59 6.18 10.77
N ALA A 14 -6.80 7.02 10.10
CA ALA A 14 -6.30 8.26 10.67
C ALA A 14 -7.41 9.25 11.04
N SER A 15 -8.47 9.35 10.25
CA SER A 15 -9.61 10.24 10.53
C SER A 15 -10.46 9.76 11.70
N LEU A 16 -10.47 8.46 12.00
CA LEU A 16 -11.15 7.90 13.17
C LEU A 16 -10.38 8.14 14.47
N PHE A 17 -9.05 8.30 14.40
CA PHE A 17 -8.18 8.47 15.57
C PHE A 17 -7.21 9.66 15.43
N PRO A 18 -7.70 10.88 15.14
CA PRO A 18 -6.84 12.01 14.77
C PRO A 18 -5.89 12.46 15.89
N SER A 19 -6.23 12.17 17.15
CA SER A 19 -5.41 12.51 18.33
C SER A 19 -4.40 11.41 18.73
N HIS A 20 -4.36 10.27 18.03
CA HIS A 20 -3.55 9.11 18.40
C HIS A 20 -2.60 8.67 17.27
N PRO A 21 -1.56 9.46 16.91
CA PRO A 21 -0.69 9.18 15.77
C PRO A 21 0.05 7.84 15.84
N VAL A 22 0.40 7.38 17.04
CA VAL A 22 1.02 6.06 17.25
C VAL A 22 0.04 4.95 16.92
N LEU A 23 -1.20 5.04 17.41
CA LEU A 23 -2.26 4.08 17.09
C LEU A 23 -2.47 4.04 15.58
N VAL A 24 -2.68 5.21 14.96
CA VAL A 24 -2.86 5.36 13.50
C VAL A 24 -1.74 4.68 12.73
N THR A 25 -0.48 4.94 13.09
CA THR A 25 0.68 4.37 12.38
C THR A 25 0.67 2.84 12.46
N VAL A 26 0.48 2.28 13.67
CA VAL A 26 0.49 0.82 13.88
C VAL A 26 -0.69 0.17 13.18
N THR A 27 -1.90 0.72 13.31
CA THR A 27 -3.11 0.15 12.72
C THR A 27 -3.16 0.29 11.21
N ALA A 28 -2.70 1.42 10.65
CA ALA A 28 -2.59 1.59 9.20
C ALA A 28 -1.53 0.66 8.59
N PHE A 29 -0.36 0.54 9.25
CA PHE A 29 0.65 -0.43 8.83
C PHE A 29 0.12 -1.87 8.87
N ALA A 30 -0.61 -2.23 9.92
CA ALA A 30 -1.20 -3.57 10.06
C ALA A 30 -2.34 -3.80 9.04
N SER A 31 -3.15 -2.79 8.74
CA SER A 31 -4.29 -2.91 7.83
C SER A 31 -3.85 -3.27 6.42
N HIS A 32 -2.65 -2.88 6.00
CA HIS A 32 -2.04 -3.30 4.75
C HIS A 32 -2.09 -4.83 4.58
N PHE A 33 -1.58 -5.58 5.56
CA PHE A 33 -1.55 -7.04 5.52
C PHE A 33 -2.95 -7.65 5.58
N ALA A 34 -3.85 -7.02 6.35
CA ALA A 34 -5.22 -7.48 6.50
C ALA A 34 -5.99 -7.39 5.18
N ILE A 35 -5.87 -6.28 4.46
CA ILE A 35 -6.58 -6.09 3.19
C ILE A 35 -5.89 -6.82 2.03
N ASP A 36 -4.57 -7.02 2.09
CA ASP A 36 -3.84 -7.87 1.14
C ASP A 36 -4.23 -9.35 1.18
N ALA A 37 -4.85 -9.81 2.27
CA ALA A 37 -5.39 -11.16 2.35
C ALA A 37 -6.63 -11.36 1.46
N ILE A 38 -7.29 -10.29 1.03
CA ILE A 38 -8.46 -10.31 0.14
C ILE A 38 -7.97 -10.50 -1.31
N PRO A 39 -8.57 -11.39 -2.13
CA PRO A 39 -8.22 -11.52 -3.54
C PRO A 39 -8.28 -10.18 -4.29
N HIS A 40 -7.19 -9.79 -4.94
CA HIS A 40 -7.06 -8.50 -5.61
C HIS A 40 -6.18 -8.59 -6.86
N TRP A 41 -6.03 -7.47 -7.56
CA TRP A 41 -5.12 -7.34 -8.70
C TRP A 41 -3.87 -6.56 -8.31
N ASP A 42 -2.73 -7.03 -8.80
CA ASP A 42 -1.40 -6.44 -8.58
C ASP A 42 -0.89 -5.78 -9.85
N TYR A 43 -0.01 -4.79 -9.68
CA TYR A 43 0.66 -4.15 -10.81
C TYR A 43 1.37 -5.17 -11.72
N PRO A 44 1.37 -4.95 -13.05
CA PRO A 44 2.09 -5.78 -14.01
C PRO A 44 3.58 -5.40 -14.04
N LEU A 45 4.24 -5.39 -12.88
CA LEU A 45 5.66 -5.02 -12.73
C LEU A 45 6.55 -5.93 -13.59
N ARG A 46 7.63 -5.37 -14.14
CA ARG A 46 8.52 -6.08 -15.07
C ARG A 46 9.88 -6.39 -14.44
N ALA A 47 10.53 -5.39 -13.85
CA ALA A 47 11.82 -5.52 -13.18
C ALA A 47 11.65 -6.12 -11.77
N ILE A 48 10.64 -5.67 -11.03
CA ILE A 48 10.41 -6.08 -9.64
C ILE A 48 9.81 -7.51 -9.56
N LYS A 49 9.50 -8.15 -10.70
CA LYS A 49 8.98 -9.54 -10.81
C LYS A 49 10.04 -10.64 -10.93
N LEU A 50 11.34 -10.33 -10.98
CA LEU A 50 12.36 -11.35 -11.23
C LEU A 50 12.35 -12.48 -10.17
N LYS A 51 12.43 -13.72 -10.66
CA LYS A 51 12.15 -15.02 -10.00
C LYS A 51 12.71 -15.19 -8.58
N ARG A 52 12.13 -16.20 -7.89
CA ARG A 52 12.36 -16.64 -6.50
C ARG A 52 13.84 -16.79 -6.09
N ASP A 53 14.77 -16.90 -7.05
CA ASP A 53 16.22 -17.04 -6.82
C ASP A 53 17.08 -16.21 -7.79
N ALA A 54 16.50 -15.20 -8.46
CA ALA A 54 17.24 -14.38 -9.40
C ALA A 54 18.22 -13.45 -8.66
N ASN A 55 19.48 -13.47 -9.08
CA ASN A 55 20.53 -12.60 -8.58
C ASN A 55 20.13 -11.11 -8.73
N ASN A 56 19.78 -10.44 -7.62
CA ASN A 56 19.29 -9.06 -7.61
C ASN A 56 20.34 -8.00 -7.91
N ARG A 57 21.61 -8.40 -8.09
CA ARG A 57 22.72 -7.48 -8.36
C ARG A 57 22.48 -6.59 -9.60
N GLY A 58 21.62 -7.01 -10.53
CA GLY A 58 21.25 -6.22 -11.72
C GLY A 58 19.99 -5.36 -11.60
N LEU A 59 19.24 -5.41 -10.49
CA LEU A 59 17.94 -4.72 -10.40
C LEU A 59 18.07 -3.21 -10.57
N LEU A 60 19.07 -2.60 -9.93
CA LEU A 60 19.31 -1.15 -9.97
C LEU A 60 19.74 -0.64 -11.36
N VAL A 61 20.19 -1.55 -12.23
CA VAL A 61 20.70 -1.23 -13.57
C VAL A 61 19.65 -1.58 -14.64
N ASP A 62 18.54 -2.23 -14.27
CA ASP A 62 17.45 -2.54 -15.21
C ASP A 62 16.64 -1.27 -15.51
N PRO A 63 16.63 -0.75 -16.76
CA PRO A 63 15.85 0.44 -17.11
C PRO A 63 14.33 0.25 -16.90
N ARG A 64 13.85 -1.00 -16.85
CA ARG A 64 12.45 -1.32 -16.54
C ARG A 64 12.10 -1.00 -15.08
N LEU A 65 13.10 -0.92 -14.19
CA LEU A 65 12.89 -0.50 -12.81
C LEU A 65 12.31 0.91 -12.75
N PHE A 66 12.78 1.82 -13.60
CA PHE A 66 12.25 3.18 -13.64
C PHE A 66 10.76 3.20 -13.98
N TYR A 67 10.33 2.40 -14.96
CA TYR A 67 8.91 2.29 -15.31
C TYR A 67 8.08 1.69 -14.19
N ASP A 68 8.56 0.64 -13.53
CA ASP A 68 7.89 0.03 -12.38
C ASP A 68 7.75 1.04 -11.23
N LEU A 69 8.82 1.76 -10.89
CA LEU A 69 8.83 2.79 -9.85
C LEU A 69 7.95 3.99 -10.20
N ALA A 70 7.93 4.41 -11.48
CA ALA A 70 7.06 5.49 -11.94
C ALA A 70 5.58 5.11 -11.84
N LEU A 71 5.22 3.87 -12.21
CA LEU A 71 3.84 3.37 -12.10
C LEU A 71 3.38 3.32 -10.64
N ILE A 72 4.19 2.71 -9.77
CA ILE A 72 3.90 2.59 -8.34
C ILE A 72 3.87 3.99 -7.69
N GLY A 73 4.85 4.84 -8.00
CA GLY A 73 4.95 6.19 -7.48
C GLY A 73 3.79 7.09 -7.91
N PHE A 74 3.33 6.97 -9.16
CA PHE A 74 2.15 7.68 -9.62
C PHE A 74 0.90 7.26 -8.83
N ASP A 75 0.66 5.96 -8.66
CA ASP A 75 -0.48 5.47 -7.88
C ASP A 75 -0.38 5.86 -6.38
N ALA A 76 0.83 5.86 -5.81
CA ALA A 76 1.06 6.35 -4.45
C ALA A 76 0.68 7.84 -4.31
N CYS A 77 1.10 8.68 -5.27
CA CYS A 77 0.74 10.09 -5.30
C CYS A 77 -0.78 10.30 -5.44
N VAL A 78 -1.42 9.57 -6.36
CA VAL A 78 -2.88 9.61 -6.54
C VAL A 78 -3.59 9.18 -5.25
N GLY A 79 -3.15 8.08 -4.64
CA GLY A 79 -3.66 7.59 -3.36
C GLY A 79 -3.54 8.62 -2.24
N LEU A 80 -2.37 9.23 -2.08
CA LEU A 80 -2.12 10.25 -1.08
C LEU A 80 -3.00 11.48 -1.29
N LEU A 81 -3.08 12.00 -2.52
CA LEU A 81 -3.91 13.15 -2.86
C LEU A 81 -5.39 12.85 -2.63
N MET A 82 -5.87 11.67 -3.03
CA MET A 82 -7.24 11.24 -2.80
C MET A 82 -7.55 11.12 -1.31
N THR A 83 -6.61 10.59 -0.52
CA THR A 83 -6.76 10.45 0.93
C THR A 83 -6.82 11.80 1.63
N ILE A 84 -5.96 12.74 1.24
CA ILE A 84 -6.00 14.12 1.75
C ILE A 84 -7.32 14.77 1.38
N TRP A 85 -7.74 14.65 0.12
CA TRP A 85 -8.98 15.23 -0.37
C TRP A 85 -10.23 14.70 0.36
N LEU A 86 -10.26 13.40 0.69
CA LEU A 86 -11.38 12.76 1.36
C LEU A 86 -11.45 13.07 2.86
N PHE A 87 -10.30 13.05 3.57
CA PHE A 87 -10.30 12.97 5.04
C PHE A 87 -9.58 14.11 5.77
N ALA A 88 -8.79 14.93 5.06
CA ALA A 88 -8.00 15.96 5.73
C ALA A 88 -8.80 17.23 6.02
N THR A 89 -8.61 17.75 7.22
CA THR A 89 -8.92 19.14 7.58
C THR A 89 -7.61 19.85 7.93
N PRO A 90 -7.55 21.20 7.97
CA PRO A 90 -6.33 21.91 8.34
C PRO A 90 -5.70 21.43 9.66
N ALA A 91 -6.51 20.98 10.62
CA ALA A 91 -6.04 20.47 11.91
C ALA A 91 -5.53 19.01 11.86
N THR A 92 -6.00 18.20 10.90
CA THR A 92 -5.75 16.74 10.86
C THR A 92 -4.84 16.30 9.72
N THR A 93 -4.51 17.16 8.76
CA THR A 93 -3.71 16.82 7.56
C THR A 93 -2.46 16.01 7.88
N GLY A 94 -1.69 16.38 8.91
CA GLY A 94 -0.47 15.67 9.29
C GLY A 94 -0.71 14.21 9.67
N VAL A 95 -1.78 13.93 10.43
CA VAL A 95 -2.12 12.56 10.87
C VAL A 95 -2.74 11.76 9.73
N ILE A 96 -3.52 12.40 8.85
CA ILE A 96 -4.04 11.75 7.63
C ILE A 96 -2.90 11.30 6.71
N VAL A 97 -1.92 12.18 6.47
CA VAL A 97 -0.72 11.86 5.68
C VAL A 97 0.07 10.74 6.35
N LEU A 98 0.23 10.77 7.68
CA LEU A 98 0.89 9.71 8.43
C LEU A 98 0.20 8.36 8.24
N GLY A 99 -1.14 8.31 8.35
CA GLY A 99 -1.91 7.09 8.12
C GLY A 99 -1.77 6.56 6.70
N ALA A 100 -1.86 7.43 5.71
CA ALA A 100 -1.68 7.06 4.30
C ALA A 100 -0.29 6.45 4.04
N ILE A 101 0.77 7.12 4.52
CA ILE A 101 2.16 6.65 4.38
C ILE A 101 2.35 5.32 5.12
N ALA A 102 1.86 5.21 6.36
CA ALA A 102 1.97 3.99 7.15
C ALA A 102 1.30 2.79 6.45
N GLY A 103 0.09 2.99 5.90
CA GLY A 103 -0.64 1.95 5.15
C GLY A 103 0.06 1.53 3.85
N MET A 104 0.71 2.46 3.14
CA MET A 104 1.46 2.16 1.93
C MET A 104 2.82 1.51 2.22
N SER A 105 3.43 1.77 3.38
CA SER A 105 4.85 1.50 3.64
C SER A 105 5.34 0.03 3.50
N PRO A 106 4.53 -1.03 3.72
CA PRO A 106 5.04 -2.39 3.54
C PRO A 106 5.52 -2.70 2.11
N ASP A 107 4.93 -2.10 1.08
CA ASP A 107 5.32 -2.32 -0.32
C ASP A 107 6.66 -1.68 -0.69
N PRO A 108 6.94 -0.39 -0.39
CA PRO A 108 8.27 0.17 -0.49
C PRO A 108 9.32 -0.61 0.32
N LEU A 109 8.97 -1.11 1.51
CA LEU A 109 9.87 -1.94 2.31
C LEU A 109 10.17 -3.29 1.65
N ARG A 110 9.22 -3.86 0.90
CA ARG A 110 9.45 -5.02 0.03
C ARG A 110 10.43 -4.70 -1.11
N VAL A 111 10.31 -3.53 -1.74
CA VAL A 111 11.28 -3.08 -2.75
C VAL A 111 12.66 -2.90 -2.12
N ALA A 112 12.75 -2.28 -0.95
CA ALA A 112 13.99 -2.14 -0.19
C ALA A 112 14.59 -3.50 0.19
N HIS A 113 13.78 -4.47 0.62
CA HIS A 113 14.22 -5.85 0.90
C HIS A 113 14.85 -6.50 -0.34
N ARG A 114 14.29 -6.25 -1.54
CA ARG A 114 14.83 -6.81 -2.77
C ARG A 114 16.24 -6.30 -3.08
N MET A 115 16.49 -5.02 -2.80
CA MET A 115 17.80 -4.38 -2.96
C MET A 115 18.77 -4.78 -1.85
N PHE A 116 18.28 -4.90 -0.62
CA PHE A 116 19.06 -5.15 0.59
C PHE A 116 18.39 -6.24 1.45
N PRO A 117 18.59 -7.54 1.15
CA PRO A 117 17.87 -8.64 1.79
C PRO A 117 18.44 -8.98 3.19
N LYS A 118 18.42 -8.02 4.11
CA LYS A 118 18.91 -8.14 5.50
C LYS A 118 17.75 -8.15 6.51
N GLN A 119 18.03 -8.53 7.75
CA GLN A 119 17.08 -8.34 8.85
C GLN A 119 16.97 -6.85 9.20
N PRO A 120 15.79 -6.34 9.63
CA PRO A 120 14.53 -7.05 9.85
C PRO A 120 13.67 -7.25 8.58
N LEU A 121 14.06 -6.67 7.45
CA LEU A 121 13.29 -6.70 6.20
C LEU A 121 12.97 -8.12 5.71
N THR A 122 13.88 -9.07 5.90
CA THR A 122 13.63 -10.48 5.56
C THR A 122 12.49 -11.09 6.36
N THR A 123 12.37 -10.75 7.65
CA THR A 123 11.27 -11.23 8.49
C THR A 123 9.95 -10.58 8.07
N LEU A 124 9.97 -9.27 7.84
CA LEU A 124 8.81 -8.54 7.33
C LEU A 124 8.33 -9.11 5.99
N GLN A 125 9.24 -9.41 5.06
CA GLN A 125 8.89 -9.99 3.76
C GLN A 125 8.32 -11.41 3.86
N ARG A 126 8.74 -12.20 4.85
CA ARG A 126 8.14 -13.52 5.13
C ARG A 126 6.71 -13.35 5.64
N PHE A 127 6.49 -12.42 6.56
CA PHE A 127 5.17 -12.10 7.07
C PHE A 127 4.25 -11.55 5.97
N HIS A 128 4.72 -10.59 5.16
CA HIS A 128 3.96 -10.04 4.03
C HIS A 128 3.47 -11.13 3.09
N ARG A 129 4.35 -12.05 2.67
CA ARG A 129 3.98 -13.17 1.81
C ARG A 129 3.05 -14.19 2.46
N TRP A 130 3.12 -14.33 3.78
CA TRP A 130 2.23 -15.23 4.50
C TRP A 130 0.80 -14.66 4.58
N ALA A 131 0.68 -13.35 4.83
CA ALA A 131 -0.61 -12.65 4.90
C ALA A 131 -1.24 -12.44 3.52
N HIS A 132 -0.41 -12.21 2.48
CA HIS A 132 -0.89 -11.93 1.13
C HIS A 132 -1.74 -13.06 0.55
N THR A 133 -2.81 -12.70 -0.14
CA THR A 133 -3.70 -13.63 -0.83
C THR A 133 -2.95 -14.54 -1.81
N LYS A 134 -3.42 -15.78 -1.92
CA LYS A 134 -2.94 -16.75 -2.93
C LYS A 134 -3.74 -16.69 -4.23
N ARG A 135 -4.82 -15.90 -4.27
CA ARG A 135 -5.72 -15.76 -5.42
C ARG A 135 -5.64 -14.34 -5.95
N THR A 136 -5.37 -14.23 -7.25
CA THR A 136 -5.33 -12.94 -7.95
C THR A 136 -6.57 -12.78 -8.81
N LEU A 137 -7.14 -11.58 -8.83
CA LEU A 137 -8.21 -11.22 -9.77
C LEU A 137 -7.59 -10.67 -11.07
N SER A 138 -8.20 -10.96 -12.21
CA SER A 138 -7.79 -10.39 -13.49
C SER A 138 -8.26 -8.94 -13.63
N TRP A 139 -7.61 -8.19 -14.52
CA TRP A 139 -8.20 -6.97 -15.08
C TRP A 139 -9.48 -7.37 -15.85
N PRO A 140 -10.66 -6.70 -15.71
CA PRO A 140 -10.98 -5.48 -14.95
C PRO A 140 -11.24 -5.70 -13.47
N LEU A 141 -11.74 -6.90 -13.16
CA LEU A 141 -12.49 -7.17 -11.95
C LEU A 141 -11.71 -6.82 -10.69
N GLY A 142 -10.40 -7.04 -10.69
CA GLY A 142 -9.54 -6.70 -9.57
C GLY A 142 -9.35 -5.20 -9.33
N ILE A 143 -9.35 -4.36 -10.37
CA ILE A 143 -9.33 -2.90 -10.19
C ILE A 143 -10.70 -2.41 -9.73
N SER A 144 -11.78 -2.89 -10.35
CA SER A 144 -13.14 -2.50 -9.98
C SER A 144 -13.48 -2.87 -8.53
N SER A 145 -13.07 -4.06 -8.07
CA SER A 145 -13.27 -4.48 -6.67
C SER A 145 -12.46 -3.65 -5.68
N GLN A 146 -11.21 -3.30 -6.00
CA GLN A 146 -10.39 -2.43 -5.16
C GLN A 146 -10.96 -1.00 -5.08
N ALA A 147 -11.43 -0.45 -6.20
CA ALA A 147 -12.09 0.84 -6.24
C ALA A 147 -13.39 0.83 -5.42
N PHE A 148 -14.23 -0.20 -5.59
CA PHE A 148 -15.44 -0.38 -4.81
C PHE A 148 -15.15 -0.51 -3.31
N PHE A 149 -14.11 -1.27 -2.93
CA PHE A 149 -13.70 -1.42 -1.55
C PHE A 149 -13.24 -0.08 -0.94
N ALA A 150 -12.37 0.65 -1.62
CA ALA A 150 -11.91 1.98 -1.17
C ALA A 150 -13.07 2.97 -1.03
N ALA A 151 -14.00 2.98 -2.00
CA ALA A 151 -15.21 3.80 -1.94
C ALA A 151 -16.11 3.41 -0.76
N SER A 152 -16.29 2.11 -0.49
CA SER A 152 -17.10 1.62 0.62
C SER A 152 -16.51 2.01 1.97
N VAL A 153 -15.19 1.85 2.15
CA VAL A 153 -14.49 2.28 3.36
C VAL A 153 -14.65 3.79 3.56
N SER A 154 -14.43 4.58 2.50
CA SER A 154 -14.56 6.03 2.56
C SER A 154 -15.99 6.46 2.92
N TRP A 155 -16.99 5.86 2.28
CA TRP A 155 -18.39 6.12 2.56
C TRP A 155 -18.76 5.84 4.01
N ILE A 156 -18.35 4.68 4.54
CA ILE A 156 -18.63 4.31 5.93
C ILE A 156 -18.02 5.33 6.88
N VAL A 157 -16.74 5.68 6.69
CA VAL A 157 -16.05 6.61 7.59
C VAL A 157 -16.62 8.02 7.49
N LEU A 158 -16.98 8.50 6.30
CA LEU A 158 -17.54 9.85 6.11
C LEU A 158 -18.98 10.00 6.56
N THR A 159 -19.71 8.89 6.77
CA THR A 159 -21.10 8.92 7.24
C THR A 159 -21.26 8.58 8.71
N VAL A 160 -20.29 7.87 9.30
CA VAL A 160 -20.34 7.40 10.69
C VAL A 160 -19.37 8.17 11.60
N GLY A 161 -18.27 8.71 11.06
CA GLY A 161 -17.28 9.52 11.78
C GLY A 161 -17.58 11.01 11.70
#